data_AF-A0A4V1VK51-F1
#
_entry.id   AF-A0A4V1VK51-F1
#
_cell.length_a   1.000
_cell.length_b   1.000
_cell.length_c   1.000
_cell.angle_alpha   90.00
_cell.angle_beta   90.00
_cell.angle_gamma   90.00
#
_symmetry.space_group_name_H-M   'P 1'
#
loop_
_entity.id
_entity.type
_entity.pdbx_description
1 polymer ?
#
loop_
_entity_poly.entity_id
_entity_poly.type
_entity_poly.pdbx_seq_one_letter_code
_entity_poly.pdbx_strand_id
1 'polypeptide(L)'
;METDLAPGELITAVLVPPPPEGGQVYRKVRGRASYAHGIASVAVAGGRVALGAVAHKPWRAAHIEDALSSGASPAEAAEAELSKADRNDHNALKITLVGRLAAAAIEESKTRRVA
;
A
#
# COMPACT_ATOMS: atom_id res chain seq x y z
N MET A 1 -3.59 17.68 -9.10
CA MET A 1 -3.08 17.13 -10.37
C MET A 1 -3.52 15.68 -10.44
N GLU A 2 -4.33 15.34 -11.44
CA GLU A 2 -4.86 13.98 -11.60
C GLU A 2 -3.89 13.09 -12.38
N THR A 3 -3.31 13.64 -13.47
CA THR A 3 -2.28 13.03 -14.29
C THR A 3 -1.34 14.10 -14.84
N ASP A 4 -0.20 13.69 -15.40
CA ASP A 4 0.79 14.57 -16.06
C ASP A 4 0.60 14.64 -17.59
N LEU A 5 -0.50 14.12 -18.14
CA LEU A 5 -0.74 14.07 -19.58
C LEU A 5 -1.04 15.45 -20.17
N ALA A 6 -0.40 15.78 -21.28
CA ALA A 6 -0.73 16.95 -22.08
C ALA A 6 -1.99 16.71 -22.94
N PRO A 7 -2.69 17.78 -23.39
CA PRO A 7 -3.81 17.63 -24.33
C PRO A 7 -3.40 16.92 -25.63
N GLY A 8 -4.11 15.85 -25.98
CA GLY A 8 -3.82 15.03 -27.16
C GLY A 8 -2.71 13.99 -26.98
N GLU A 9 -2.09 13.90 -25.79
CA GLU A 9 -1.12 12.86 -25.47
C GLU A 9 -1.81 11.50 -25.27
N LEU A 10 -1.19 10.43 -25.76
CA LEU A 10 -1.70 9.06 -25.70
C LEU A 10 -0.70 8.14 -25.01
N ILE A 11 -1.14 7.44 -23.96
CA ILE A 11 -0.34 6.40 -23.30
C ILE A 11 -0.21 5.21 -24.27
N THR A 12 1.01 4.91 -24.70
CA THR A 12 1.30 3.78 -25.61
C THR A 12 1.85 2.56 -24.88
N ALA A 13 2.55 2.75 -23.77
CA ALA A 13 3.12 1.68 -22.98
C ALA A 13 3.35 2.10 -21.52
N VAL A 14 3.42 1.11 -20.63
CA VAL A 14 3.96 1.25 -19.27
C VAL A 14 5.07 0.23 -19.14
N LEU A 15 6.30 0.69 -18.91
CA LEU A 15 7.46 -0.16 -18.71
C LEU A 15 7.66 -0.36 -17.20
N VAL A 16 7.62 -1.62 -16.77
CA VAL A 16 7.83 -2.00 -15.37
C VAL A 16 9.14 -2.80 -15.29
N PRO A 17 10.04 -2.52 -14.33
CA PRO A 17 11.25 -3.31 -14.16
C PRO A 17 10.93 -4.77 -13.82
N PRO A 18 11.91 -5.69 -13.95
CA PRO A 18 11.76 -7.07 -13.49
C PRO A 18 11.26 -7.13 -12.04
N PRO A 19 10.48 -8.17 -11.68
CA PRO A 19 9.97 -8.31 -10.33
C PRO A 19 11.13 -8.33 -9.33
N PRO A 20 11.03 -7.59 -8.21
CA PRO A 20 12.05 -7.67 -7.17
C PRO A 20 12.03 -9.06 -6.53
N GLU A 21 13.15 -9.43 -5.91
CA GLU A 21 13.25 -10.64 -5.11
C GLU A 21 12.30 -10.60 -3.90
N GLY A 22 11.96 -11.79 -3.39
CA GLY A 22 11.09 -11.96 -2.23
C GLY A 22 9.59 -11.94 -2.56
N GLY A 23 8.77 -12.30 -1.57
CA GLY A 23 7.34 -12.44 -1.74
C GLY A 23 6.64 -11.13 -2.12
N GLN A 24 5.69 -11.24 -3.05
CA GLN A 24 4.82 -10.14 -3.46
C GLN A 24 3.40 -10.41 -2.99
N VAL A 25 2.77 -9.38 -2.40
CA VAL A 25 1.43 -9.46 -1.82
C VAL A 25 0.61 -8.25 -2.26
N TYR A 26 -0.63 -8.51 -2.66
CA TYR A 26 -1.65 -7.48 -2.84
C TYR A 26 -2.90 -7.86 -2.05
N ARG A 27 -3.24 -7.07 -1.03
CA ARG A 27 -4.45 -7.25 -0.23
C ARG A 27 -5.41 -6.09 -0.47
N LYS A 28 -6.70 -6.40 -0.67
CA LYS A 28 -7.74 -5.41 -0.92
C LYS A 28 -8.96 -5.68 -0.04
N VAL A 29 -9.27 -4.76 0.86
CA VAL A 29 -10.49 -4.77 1.67
C VAL A 29 -11.62 -4.09 0.91
N ARG A 30 -12.81 -4.67 0.97
CA ARG A 30 -14.00 -4.24 0.21
C ARG A 30 -15.27 -4.69 0.94
N GLY A 31 -16.38 -4.00 0.67
CA GLY A 31 -17.68 -4.30 1.31
C GLY A 31 -18.34 -5.61 0.88
N ARG A 32 -17.85 -6.25 -0.19
CA ARG A 32 -18.31 -7.57 -0.66
C ARG A 32 -17.15 -8.37 -1.26
N ALA A 33 -17.32 -9.69 -1.34
CA ALA A 33 -16.24 -10.61 -1.71
C ALA A 33 -15.62 -10.35 -3.10
N SER A 34 -16.35 -9.83 -4.09
CA SER A 34 -15.80 -9.48 -5.40
C SER A 34 -16.60 -8.37 -6.09
N TYR A 35 -16.10 -7.90 -7.24
CA TYR A 35 -16.71 -6.88 -8.10
C TYR A 35 -17.04 -5.58 -7.34
N ALA A 36 -16.13 -5.11 -6.49
CA ALA A 36 -16.28 -3.88 -5.71
C ALA A 36 -14.99 -3.05 -5.69
N HIS A 37 -15.15 -1.73 -5.56
CA HIS A 37 -14.06 -0.82 -5.24
C HIS A 37 -13.43 -1.17 -3.88
N GLY A 38 -12.17 -0.76 -3.70
CA GLY A 38 -11.44 -1.01 -2.46
C GLY A 38 -11.76 0.06 -1.43
N ILE A 39 -12.04 -0.35 -0.20
CA ILE A 39 -12.04 0.54 0.97
C ILE A 39 -10.59 0.89 1.32
N ALA A 40 -9.70 -0.09 1.24
CA ALA A 40 -8.25 0.04 1.37
C ALA A 40 -7.56 -1.09 0.60
N SER A 41 -6.36 -0.83 0.10
CA SER A 41 -5.47 -1.88 -0.38
C SER A 41 -4.02 -1.64 0.03
N VAL A 42 -3.25 -2.72 0.09
CA VAL A 42 -1.81 -2.71 0.36
C VAL A 42 -1.12 -3.59 -0.66
N ALA A 43 -0.07 -3.05 -1.29
CA ALA A 43 0.87 -3.77 -2.12
C ALA A 43 2.23 -3.83 -1.40
N VAL A 44 2.85 -5.00 -1.37
CA VAL A 44 4.20 -5.22 -0.83
C VAL A 44 5.04 -5.96 -1.87
N ALA A 45 6.22 -5.43 -2.21
CA ALA A 45 7.18 -6.08 -3.10
C ALA A 45 8.59 -5.53 -2.87
N GLY A 46 9.59 -6.42 -2.72
CA GLY A 46 10.99 -6.02 -2.58
C GLY A 46 11.24 -5.05 -1.40
N GLY A 47 10.55 -5.26 -0.28
CA GLY A 47 10.62 -4.38 0.90
C GLY A 47 9.89 -3.04 0.75
N ARG A 48 9.29 -2.74 -0.41
CA ARG A 48 8.52 -1.52 -0.66
C ARG A 48 7.05 -1.73 -0.37
N VAL A 49 6.40 -0.69 0.14
CA VAL A 49 4.98 -0.74 0.54
C VAL A 49 4.21 0.41 -0.12
N ALA A 50 3.08 0.10 -0.74
CA ALA A 50 2.15 1.08 -1.27
C ALA A 50 0.72 0.85 -0.76
N LEU A 51 0.04 1.93 -0.40
CA LEU A 51 -1.33 1.96 0.08
C LEU A 51 -2.25 2.49 -1.03
N GLY A 52 -3.36 1.82 -1.25
CA GLY A 52 -4.38 2.20 -2.22
C GLY A 52 -5.70 2.58 -1.54
N ALA A 53 -6.47 3.41 -2.24
CA ALA A 53 -7.74 3.98 -1.78
C ALA A 53 -7.62 4.83 -0.49
N VAL A 54 -6.43 5.29 -0.11
CA VAL A 54 -6.21 6.14 1.08
C VAL A 54 -5.96 7.62 0.73
N ALA A 55 -5.56 7.91 -0.51
CA ALA A 55 -5.27 9.25 -1.02
C ALA A 55 -5.74 9.38 -2.48
N HIS A 56 -5.59 10.58 -3.07
CA HIS A 56 -5.98 10.87 -4.46
C HIS A 56 -5.13 10.14 -5.51
N LYS A 57 -3.99 9.57 -5.10
CA LYS A 57 -3.09 8.75 -5.93
C LYS A 57 -2.53 7.60 -5.08
N PRO A 58 -1.94 6.55 -5.69
CA PRO A 58 -1.25 5.50 -4.94
C PRO A 58 -0.24 6.11 -3.97
N TRP A 59 -0.31 5.72 -2.70
CA TRP A 59 0.52 6.29 -1.64
C TRP A 59 1.68 5.34 -1.34
N ARG A 60 2.91 5.75 -1.65
CA ARG A 60 4.09 4.99 -1.23
C ARG A 60 4.36 5.26 0.26
N ALA A 61 4.38 4.20 1.05
CA ALA A 61 4.50 4.27 2.51
C ALA A 61 5.97 4.19 2.95
N ALA A 62 6.72 5.25 2.68
CA ALA A 62 8.17 5.28 2.95
C ALA A 62 8.51 5.13 4.43
N HIS A 63 7.67 5.58 5.36
CA HIS A 63 7.93 5.44 6.80
C HIS A 63 7.76 4.00 7.28
N ILE A 64 6.90 3.21 6.62
CA ILE A 64 6.87 1.76 6.83
C ILE A 64 8.22 1.15 6.40
N GLU A 65 8.69 1.51 5.20
CA GLU A 65 9.95 0.99 4.63
C GLU A 65 11.14 1.31 5.58
N ASP A 66 11.25 2.57 6.03
CA ASP A 66 12.30 3.03 6.94
C ASP A 66 12.23 2.34 8.31
N ALA A 67 11.04 2.24 8.90
CA ALA A 67 10.85 1.63 10.22
C ALA A 67 11.20 0.13 10.19
N LEU A 68 10.78 -0.60 9.15
CA LEU A 68 11.14 -2.01 8.98
C LEU A 68 12.66 -2.19 8.83
N SER A 69 13.33 -1.31 8.08
CA SER A 69 14.79 -1.34 7.94
C SER A 69 15.52 -1.10 9.27
N SER A 70 14.87 -0.40 10.21
CA SER A 70 15.36 -0.12 11.56
C SER A 70 14.97 -1.21 12.58
N GLY A 71 14.36 -2.31 12.15
CA GLY A 71 14.01 -3.44 13.00
C GLY A 71 12.64 -3.36 13.67
N ALA A 72 11.80 -2.39 13.30
CA ALA A 72 10.43 -2.32 13.82
C ALA A 72 9.59 -3.54 13.38
N SER A 73 8.65 -3.95 14.22
CA SER A 73 7.60 -4.87 13.80
C SER A 73 6.70 -4.23 12.73
N PRO A 74 6.00 -5.01 11.89
CA PRO A 74 5.08 -4.45 10.91
C PRO A 74 3.96 -3.58 11.50
N ALA A 75 3.55 -3.85 12.74
CA ALA A 75 2.56 -3.04 13.42
C ALA A 75 3.12 -1.66 13.78
N GLU A 76 4.32 -1.60 14.35
CA GLU A 76 5.02 -0.35 14.65
C GLU A 76 5.35 0.43 13.38
N ALA A 77 5.79 -0.26 12.32
CA ALA A 77 6.05 0.35 11.03
C ALA A 77 4.79 0.96 10.41
N ALA A 78 3.66 0.25 10.45
CA ALA A 78 2.38 0.78 9.97
C ALA A 78 1.92 2.01 10.77
N GLU A 79 2.13 2.03 12.09
CA GLU A 79 1.82 3.18 12.94
C GLU A 79 2.69 4.40 12.58
N ALA A 80 3.98 4.19 12.30
CA ALA A 80 4.89 5.27 11.90
C ALA A 80 4.38 6.05 10.67
N GLU A 81 3.82 5.35 9.68
CA GLU A 81 3.22 5.97 8.50
C GLU A 81 1.88 6.66 8.82
N LEU A 82 1.01 5.98 9.55
CA LEU A 82 -0.35 6.44 9.80
C LEU A 82 -0.44 7.57 10.84
N SER A 83 0.59 7.74 11.67
CA SER A 83 0.72 8.88 12.58
C SER A 83 0.67 10.25 11.87
N LYS A 84 0.95 10.26 10.56
CA LYS A 84 0.95 11.45 9.70
C LYS A 84 -0.37 11.66 8.95
N ALA A 85 -1.34 10.79 9.12
CA ALA A 85 -2.63 10.91 8.44
C ALA A 85 -3.48 12.03 9.06
N ASP A 86 -4.14 12.82 8.21
CA ASP A 86 -5.14 13.81 8.63
C ASP A 86 -6.40 13.10 9.16
N ARG A 87 -6.38 12.78 10.45
CA ARG A 87 -7.43 12.04 11.12
C ARG A 87 -8.64 12.92 11.43
N ASN A 88 -9.83 12.40 11.15
CA ASN A 88 -11.10 12.96 11.59
C ASN A 88 -12.11 11.84 11.89
N ASP A 89 -13.28 12.21 12.40
CA ASP A 89 -14.31 11.24 12.83
C ASP A 89 -14.82 10.35 11.69
N HIS A 90 -14.79 10.84 10.44
CA HIS A 90 -15.26 10.10 9.28
C HIS A 90 -14.24 9.08 8.74
N ASN A 91 -12.95 9.25 9.03
CA ASN A 91 -11.88 8.37 8.51
C ASN A 91 -11.14 7.58 9.59
N ALA A 92 -11.46 7.78 10.87
CA ALA A 92 -10.86 7.11 12.01
C ALA A 92 -10.82 5.57 11.86
N LEU A 93 -11.94 4.97 11.44
CA LEU A 93 -12.03 3.54 11.17
C LEU A 93 -11.09 3.10 10.04
N LYS A 94 -10.99 3.92 8.98
CA LYS A 94 -10.17 3.63 7.80
C LYS A 94 -8.69 3.61 8.15
N ILE A 95 -8.22 4.53 9.00
CA ILE A 95 -6.84 4.55 9.49
C ILE A 95 -6.52 3.25 10.23
N THR A 96 -7.37 2.85 11.19
CA THR A 96 -7.18 1.59 11.93
C THR A 96 -7.20 0.36 11.00
N LEU A 97 -8.11 0.34 10.03
CA LEU A 97 -8.20 -0.74 9.04
C LEU A 97 -6.93 -0.84 8.20
N VAL A 98 -6.42 0.29 7.71
CA VAL A 98 -5.20 0.35 6.89
C VAL A 98 -3.99 -0.14 7.68
N GLY A 99 -3.86 0.26 8.95
CA GLY A 99 -2.72 -0.16 9.78
C GLY A 99 -2.67 -1.67 9.97
N ARG A 100 -3.82 -2.27 10.31
CA ARG A 100 -3.95 -3.73 10.44
C ARG A 100 -3.72 -4.45 9.11
N LEU A 101 -4.23 -3.90 8.02
CA LEU A 101 -4.07 -4.47 6.68
C LEU A 101 -2.61 -4.44 6.22
N ALA A 102 -1.90 -3.34 6.50
CA ALA A 102 -0.49 -3.18 6.16
C ALA A 102 0.37 -4.17 6.94
N ALA A 103 0.20 -4.23 8.27
CA ALA A 103 0.93 -5.18 9.10
C ALA A 103 0.73 -6.64 8.64
N ALA A 104 -0.51 -7.03 8.35
CA ALA A 104 -0.82 -8.38 7.86
C ALA A 104 -0.24 -8.68 6.47
N ALA A 105 -0.28 -7.72 5.55
CA ALA A 105 0.26 -7.89 4.19
C ALA A 105 1.80 -8.00 4.20
N ILE A 106 2.46 -7.25 5.08
CA ILE A 106 3.92 -7.30 5.27
C ILE A 106 4.32 -8.67 5.83
N GLU A 107 3.62 -9.18 6.85
CA GLU A 107 3.88 -10.54 7.37
C GLU A 107 3.61 -11.62 6.32
N GLU A 108 2.51 -11.53 5.56
CA GLU A 108 2.22 -12.46 4.46
C GLU A 108 3.36 -12.48 3.43
N SER A 109 3.93 -11.31 3.10
CA SER A 109 5.00 -11.20 2.10
C SER A 109 6.28 -11.94 2.49
N LYS A 110 6.60 -12.01 3.79
CA LYS A 110 7.80 -12.70 4.31
C LYS A 110 7.74 -14.21 4.10
N THR A 111 6.53 -14.78 4.04
CA THR A 111 6.32 -16.23 3.92
C THR A 111 6.16 -16.70 2.46
N ARG A 112 5.84 -15.78 1.54
CA ARG A 112 5.77 -16.10 0.11
C ARG A 112 7.18 -16.11 -0.49
N ARG A 113 7.54 -17.20 -1.16
CA ARG A 113 8.72 -17.26 -2.03
C ARG A 113 8.34 -16.86 -3.45
N VAL A 114 9.27 -16.24 -4.17
CA VAL A 114 9.17 -16.10 -5.64
C VAL A 114 9.39 -17.50 -6.22
N ALA A 115 8.49 -17.94 -7.09
CA ALA A 115 8.65 -19.17 -7.85
C ALA A 115 9.67 -18.99 -8.97
#